data_AF-A0A7J2H7P8-F1
#
_entry.id   AF-A0A7J2H7P8-F1
#
_cell.length_a   1.000
_cell.length_b   1.000
_cell.length_c   1.000
_cell.angle_alpha   90.00
_cell.angle_beta   90.00
_cell.angle_gamma   90.00
#
_symmetry.space_group_name_H-M   'P 1'
#
loop_
_entity.id
_entity.type
_entity.pdbx_description
1 polymer ?
#
loop_
_entity_poly.entity_id
_entity_poly.type
_entity_poly.pdbx_seq_one_letter_code
_entity_poly.pdbx_strand_id
1 'polypeptide(L)' 'MGGIKVGIEIHQMLDTQAKLFCGCPTSIRRDEPHLQFRRWLRLARSELGELDPAAVFEYEKGRSFLYQAY' A
#
# COMPACT_ATOMS: atom_id res chain seq x y z
N MET A 1 -31.04 -24.02 11.33
CA MET A 1 -29.73 -24.49 11.83
C MET A 1 -28.65 -23.64 11.21
N GLY A 2 -27.93 -22.84 11.99
CA GLY A 2 -26.78 -22.07 11.50
C GLY A 2 -25.53 -22.57 12.21
N GLY A 3 -24.63 -23.22 11.47
CA GLY A 3 -23.33 -23.63 11.99
C GLY A 3 -22.37 -22.45 12.14
N ILE A 4 -21.27 -22.67 12.85
CA ILE A 4 -20.19 -21.68 12.97
C ILE A 4 -19.50 -21.49 11.61
N LYS A 5 -19.26 -20.22 11.25
CA LYS A 5 -18.46 -19.83 10.09
C LYS A 5 -17.15 -19.22 10.59
N VAL A 6 -16.01 -19.68 10.05
CA VAL A 6 -14.67 -19.18 10.40
C VAL A 6 -13.88 -18.92 9.11
N GLY A 7 -13.06 -17.87 9.11
CA GLY A 7 -12.09 -17.56 8.05
C GLY A 7 -10.71 -17.28 8.66
N ILE A 8 -9.66 -17.61 7.90
CA ILE A 8 -8.25 -17.35 8.25
C ILE A 8 -7.60 -16.65 7.07
N GLU A 9 -6.80 -15.61 7.33
CA GLU A 9 -6.00 -14.90 6.33
C GLU A 9 -4.53 -14.89 6.76
N ILE A 10 -3.63 -15.29 5.86
CA ILE A 10 -2.19 -15.46 6.16
C ILE A 10 -1.38 -14.67 5.13
N HIS A 11 -0.48 -13.82 5.61
CA HIS A 11 0.49 -13.07 4.79
C HIS A 11 1.90 -13.49 5.17
N GLN A 12 2.76 -13.73 4.18
CA GLN A 12 4.17 -14.12 4.36
C GLN A 12 5.05 -13.41 3.33
N MET A 13 6.22 -12.93 3.76
CA MET A 13 7.23 -12.40 2.84
C MET A 13 8.07 -13.55 2.28
N LEU A 14 8.31 -13.52 0.97
CA LEU A 14 9.19 -14.48 0.32
C LEU A 14 10.66 -14.03 0.45
N ASP A 15 11.55 -14.98 0.76
CA ASP A 15 13.00 -14.74 0.77
C ASP A 15 13.59 -14.87 -0.64
N THR A 16 13.15 -13.99 -1.53
CA THR A 16 13.67 -13.90 -2.91
C THR A 16 14.84 -12.93 -2.98
N GLN A 17 15.76 -13.16 -3.93
CA GLN A 17 16.91 -12.27 -4.15
C GLN A 17 16.52 -10.84 -4.57
N ALA A 18 15.36 -10.69 -5.23
CA ALA A 18 14.85 -9.41 -5.70
C ALA A 18 13.34 -9.26 -5.40
N LYS A 19 12.85 -8.02 -5.40
CA LYS A 19 11.43 -7.67 -5.25
C LYS A 19 10.62 -8.18 -6.45
N LEU A 20 9.30 -8.31 -6.25
CA LEU A 20 8.39 -8.91 -7.24
C LEU A 20 8.37 -8.21 -8.61
N PHE A 21 8.48 -6.87 -8.64
CA PHE A 21 8.34 -6.07 -9.86
C PHE A 21 9.58 -5.22 -10.20
N CYS A 22 10.73 -5.46 -9.55
CA CYS A 22 11.98 -4.79 -9.88
C CYS A 22 13.19 -5.59 -9.38
N GLY A 23 14.37 -5.36 -9.96
CA GLY A 23 15.61 -6.05 -9.57
C GLY A 23 16.22 -5.63 -8.22
N CYS A 24 15.55 -4.79 -7.43
CA CYS A 24 16.06 -4.36 -6.13
C CYS A 24 16.06 -5.51 -5.11
N PRO A 25 17.04 -5.57 -4.19
CA PRO A 25 17.05 -6.56 -3.11
C PRO A 25 15.85 -6.39 -2.16
N THR A 26 15.48 -7.47 -1.49
CA THR A 26 14.36 -7.56 -0.52
C THR A 26 14.75 -7.14 0.90
N SER A 27 15.97 -6.66 1.11
CA SER A 27 16.45 -6.19 2.40
C SER A 27 15.76 -4.89 2.84
N ILE A 28 15.38 -4.85 4.11
CA ILE A 28 14.79 -3.65 4.73
C ILE A 28 15.94 -2.74 5.20
N ARG A 29 15.90 -1.48 4.77
CA ARG A 29 16.88 -0.43 5.10
C ARG A 29 16.33 0.52 6.17
N ARG A 30 17.21 1.04 7.03
CA ARG A 30 16.88 1.99 8.13
C ARG A 30 17.95 3.07 8.32
N ASP A 31 18.93 3.13 7.43
CA ASP A 31 19.98 4.14 7.36
C ASP A 31 19.45 5.47 6.79
N GLU A 32 20.34 6.42 6.50
CA GLU A 32 19.91 7.72 5.95
C GLU A 32 19.44 7.56 4.50
N PRO A 33 18.24 8.04 4.13
CA PRO A 33 17.75 7.91 2.76
C PRO A 33 18.51 8.83 1.79
N HIS A 34 18.74 8.36 0.57
CA HIS A 34 19.35 9.15 -0.49
C HIS A 34 18.46 10.29 -0.98
N LEU A 35 17.14 10.11 -0.92
CA LEU A 35 16.14 11.09 -1.33
C LEU A 35 14.87 10.97 -0.47
N GLN A 36 14.24 12.11 -0.21
CA GLN A 36 12.89 12.16 0.32
C GLN A 36 11.97 12.95 -0.61
N PHE A 37 10.75 12.46 -0.81
CA PHE A 37 9.76 13.19 -1.60
C PHE A 37 8.34 12.96 -1.08
N ARG A 38 7.48 13.97 -1.24
CA ARG A 38 6.09 13.94 -0.79
C ARG A 38 5.14 13.64 -1.96
N ARG A 39 4.08 12.88 -1.70
CA ARG A 39 2.97 12.65 -2.63
C ARG A 39 1.62 12.73 -1.92
N TRP A 40 0.60 12.98 -2.72
CA TRP A 40 -0.80 12.92 -2.32
C TRP A 40 -1.48 11.87 -3.18
N LEU A 41 -2.23 10.99 -2.54
CA LEU A 41 -3.10 10.08 -3.27
C LEU A 41 -4.29 10.88 -3.79
N ARG A 42 -4.77 10.51 -4.98
CA ARG A 42 -5.93 11.13 -5.63
C ARG A 42 -7.03 10.10 -5.76
N LEU A 43 -8.27 10.56 -5.69
CA LEU A 43 -9.43 9.73 -5.96
C LEU A 43 -9.44 9.28 -7.42
N ALA A 44 -9.67 7.99 -7.63
CA ALA A 44 -9.93 7.42 -8.94
C ALA A 44 -11.42 7.10 -9.04
N ARG A 45 -11.98 7.29 -10.24
CA ARG A 45 -13.35 6.87 -10.56
C ARG A 45 -13.33 5.47 -11.13
N SER A 46 -14.37 4.69 -10.83
CA SER A 46 -14.63 3.42 -11.51
C SER A 46 -14.99 3.67 -12.98
N GLU A 47 -15.07 2.59 -13.77
CA GLU A 47 -15.55 2.64 -15.15
C GLU A 47 -16.94 3.30 -15.30
N LEU A 48 -17.78 3.22 -14.26
CA LEU A 48 -19.11 3.84 -14.21
C LEU A 48 -19.09 5.26 -13.64
N GLY A 49 -17.91 5.79 -13.32
CA GLY A 49 -17.73 7.14 -12.78
C GLY A 49 -17.86 7.27 -11.26
N GLU A 50 -18.09 6.16 -10.56
CA GLU A 50 -18.32 6.10 -9.12
C GLU A 50 -17.03 6.24 -8.33
N LEU A 51 -17.14 6.74 -7.09
CA LEU A 51 -16.03 6.87 -6.16
C LEU A 51 -16.21 5.89 -5.01
N ASP A 52 -15.13 5.24 -4.60
CA ASP A 52 -15.12 4.40 -3.41
C ASP A 52 -15.33 5.28 -2.15
N PRO A 53 -16.35 5.00 -1.31
CA PRO A 53 -16.62 5.81 -0.12
C PRO A 53 -15.48 5.84 0.90
N ALA A 54 -14.73 4.74 1.06
CA ALA A 54 -13.59 4.68 1.96
C ALA A 54 -12.42 5.50 1.41
N ALA A 55 -12.20 5.48 0.09
CA ALA A 55 -11.20 6.32 -0.55
C ALA A 55 -11.53 7.81 -0.38
N VAL A 56 -12.80 8.20 -0.54
CA VAL A 56 -13.27 9.59 -0.29
C VAL A 56 -12.98 10.00 1.15
N PHE A 57 -13.37 9.16 2.11
CA PHE A 57 -13.14 9.42 3.54
C PHE A 57 -11.65 9.63 3.87
N GLU A 58 -10.75 8.82 3.31
CA GLU A 58 -9.31 9.03 3.52
C GLU A 58 -8.77 10.27 2.79
N TYR A 59 -9.27 10.57 1.60
CA TYR A 59 -8.85 11.74 0.82
C TYR A 59 -9.22 13.06 1.50
N GLU A 60 -10.41 13.14 2.11
CA GLU A 60 -10.89 14.33 2.83
C GLU A 60 -10.02 14.70 4.04
N LYS A 61 -9.26 13.76 4.60
CA LYS A 61 -8.28 14.04 5.66
C LYS A 61 -7.08 14.88 5.18
N GLY A 62 -6.93 15.08 3.87
CA GLY A 62 -5.90 15.94 3.29
C GLY A 62 -4.47 15.45 3.54
N ARG A 63 -4.29 14.14 3.78
CA ARG A 63 -3.00 13.57 4.17
C ARG A 63 -2.03 13.52 2.99
N SER A 64 -0.76 13.72 3.30
CA SER A 64 0.36 13.53 2.38
C SER A 64 1.29 12.44 2.89
N PHE A 65 1.92 11.71 1.99
CA PHE A 65 2.85 10.64 2.29
C PHE A 65 4.28 11.08 1.97
N LEU A 66 5.18 10.98 2.95
CA LEU A 66 6.61 11.20 2.77
C LEU A 66 7.27 9.85 2.47
N TYR A 67 7.82 9.70 1.27
CA TYR A 67 8.55 8.51 0.85
C TYR A 67 10.05 8.75 1.02
N GLN A 68 10.73 7.71 1.50
CA GLN A 68 12.18 7.63 1.59
C GLN A 68 12.69 6.65 0.55
N ALA A 69 13.62 7.09 -0.29
CA ALA A 69 14.28 6.25 -1.29
C ALA A 69 15.72 5.94 -0.86
N TYR A 70 16.10 4.68 -1.03
CA TYR A 70 17.38 4.08 -0.66
C TYR A 70 17.98 3.39 -1.87
#